data_AF-A0AAU9UD57-F1
#
_entry.id   AF-A0AAU9UD57-F1
#
_cell.length_a   1.000
_cell.length_b   1.000
_cell.length_c   1.000
_cell.angle_alpha   90.00
_cell.angle_beta   90.00
_cell.angle_gamma   90.00
#
_symmetry.space_group_name_H-M   'P 1'
#
loop_
_entity.id
_entity.type
_entity.pdbx_description
1 polymer ?
#
loop_
_entity_poly.entity_id
_entity_poly.type
_entity_poly.pdbx_seq_one_letter_code
_entity_poly.pdbx_strand_id
1 'polypeptide(L)'
;MLDVVLVRDSVDIREISVALADGIVPADAYHPSIDIKVGLKAFRRSDSIVPTNIDPVRDWNFKRSEYTLLSKLLSEVSWHDVFETQDVHVACRHFYETIYSNFDICIPKKCRNTGKSGRYPVWFTKSIIKDCKRKIGLHSAWKRTNSAEDYRIFSDFRADLKHRIQIAYLEYMEKIEGEIKFNPSSF
;
A
#
# COMPACT_ATOMS: atom_id res chain seq x y z
N MET A 1 12.51 31.81 3.24
CA MET A 1 12.39 30.39 2.86
C MET A 1 11.12 29.87 3.50
N LEU A 2 10.21 29.31 2.72
CA LEU A 2 8.88 28.92 3.17
C LEU A 2 8.83 27.40 3.18
N ASP A 3 8.88 26.78 4.36
CA ASP A 3 8.60 25.36 4.49
C ASP A 3 7.09 25.16 4.56
N VAL A 4 6.55 24.34 3.66
CA VAL A 4 5.12 24.09 3.55
C VAL A 4 4.79 22.77 4.24
N VAL A 5 4.03 22.85 5.33
CA VAL A 5 3.51 21.68 6.04
C VAL A 5 2.05 21.49 5.63
N LEU A 6 1.79 20.43 4.86
CA LEU A 6 0.43 20.08 4.43
C LEU A 6 -0.21 19.14 5.47
N VAL A 7 -1.31 19.59 6.06
CA VAL A 7 -2.16 18.75 6.92
C VAL A 7 -3.49 18.53 6.21
N ARG A 8 -4.02 17.31 6.28
CA ARG A 8 -5.33 17.00 5.69
C ARG A 8 -6.44 17.75 6.43
N ASP A 9 -7.32 18.41 5.70
CA ASP A 9 -8.54 19.07 6.22
C ASP A 9 -9.47 18.12 7.00
N SER A 10 -9.40 16.81 6.71
CA SER A 10 -10.22 15.79 7.39
C SER A 10 -9.75 15.47 8.81
N VAL A 11 -8.70 16.12 9.31
CA VAL A 11 -8.11 15.86 10.62
C VAL A 11 -8.36 17.06 11.51
N ASP A 12 -9.11 16.86 12.60
CA ASP A 12 -9.31 17.89 13.61
C ASP A 12 -7.99 18.17 14.34
N ILE A 13 -7.30 19.24 13.94
CA ILE A 13 -6.07 19.69 14.58
C ILE A 13 -6.40 20.39 15.91
N ARG A 14 -5.70 20.03 16.97
CA ARG A 14 -5.78 20.65 18.29
C ARG A 14 -4.76 21.77 18.45
N GLU A 15 -3.53 21.53 18.03
CA GLU A 15 -2.41 22.47 18.16
C GLU A 15 -1.32 22.16 17.14
N ILE A 16 -0.59 23.19 16.72
CA ILE A 16 0.62 23.08 15.91
C ILE A 16 1.70 23.91 16.62
N SER A 17 2.85 23.31 16.90
CA SER A 17 4.03 24.02 17.41
C SER A 17 5.23 23.76 16.52
N VAL A 18 5.96 24.82 16.19
CA VAL A 18 7.17 24.78 15.37
C VAL A 18 8.31 25.35 16.21
N ALA A 19 9.40 24.60 16.36
CA ALA A 19 10.57 25.00 17.13
C ALA A 19 11.85 24.75 16.32
N LEU A 20 12.90 25.51 16.61
CA LEU A 20 14.24 25.19 16.11
C LEU A 20 14.75 23.93 16.81
N ALA A 21 15.40 23.06 16.04
CA ALA A 21 15.94 21.80 16.51
C ALA A 21 17.44 21.72 16.21
N ASP A 22 18.16 20.92 17.00
CA ASP A 22 19.54 20.56 16.66
C ASP A 22 19.51 19.51 15.55
N GLY A 23 20.02 19.88 14.38
CA GLY A 23 20.15 18.97 13.24
C GLY A 23 21.24 17.94 13.46
N ILE A 24 21.12 16.78 12.79
CA ILE A 24 22.22 15.80 12.66
C ILE A 24 23.40 16.40 11.87
N VAL A 25 23.12 17.43 11.07
CA VAL A 25 24.08 18.17 10.25
C VAL A 25 24.11 19.64 10.73
N PRO A 26 25.27 20.32 10.72
CA PRO A 26 25.35 21.74 11.04
C PRO A 26 24.38 22.56 10.19
N ALA A 27 23.54 23.36 10.85
CA ALA A 27 22.55 24.19 10.16
C ALA A 27 23.25 25.21 9.25
N ASP A 28 22.87 25.23 7.97
CA ASP A 28 23.27 26.30 7.06
C ASP A 28 22.22 27.43 7.07
N ALA A 29 22.59 28.62 6.57
CA ALA A 29 21.73 29.81 6.59
C ALA A 29 20.40 29.63 5.84
N TYR A 30 20.31 28.60 4.99
CA TYR A 30 19.17 28.28 4.16
C TYR A 30 18.50 26.96 4.54
N HIS A 31 18.88 26.28 5.63
CA HIS A 31 18.23 25.05 6.08
C HIS A 31 18.34 24.91 7.61
N PRO A 32 17.67 25.76 8.40
CA PRO A 32 17.59 25.56 9.84
C PRO A 32 16.87 24.24 10.13
N SER A 33 17.37 23.47 11.08
CA SER A 33 16.67 22.27 11.54
C SER A 33 15.45 22.67 12.36
N ILE A 34 14.30 22.08 12.06
CA ILE A 34 13.01 22.43 12.66
C ILE A 34 12.36 21.17 13.23
N ASP A 35 11.82 21.27 14.44
CA ASP A 35 10.93 20.29 15.06
C ASP A 35 9.48 20.78 14.96
N ILE A 36 8.60 19.94 14.39
CA ILE A 36 7.20 20.25 14.15
C ILE A 36 6.36 19.24 14.92
N LYS A 37 5.56 19.72 15.88
CA LYS A 37 4.60 18.91 16.63
C LYS A 37 3.19 19.30 16.25
N VAL A 38 2.39 18.30 15.89
CA VAL A 38 0.99 18.48 15.51
C VAL A 38 0.13 17.62 16.44
N GLY A 39 -0.61 18.29 17.34
CA GLY A 39 -1.56 17.64 18.23
C GLY A 39 -2.89 17.40 17.52
N LEU A 40 -3.36 16.16 17.48
CA LEU A 40 -4.61 15.78 16.82
C LEU A 40 -5.72 15.56 17.87
N LYS A 41 -6.95 16.08 17.63
CA LYS A 41 -8.09 15.88 18.55
C LYS A 41 -8.65 14.45 18.50
N ALA A 42 -8.59 13.81 17.34
CA ALA A 42 -9.06 12.45 17.14
C ALA A 42 -8.10 11.67 16.23
N PHE A 43 -7.63 10.52 16.70
CA PHE A 43 -6.83 9.60 15.89
C PHE A 43 -7.77 8.53 15.30
N ARG A 44 -8.16 8.69 14.04
CA ARG A 44 -8.65 7.54 13.28
C ARG A 44 -7.41 6.80 12.82
N ARG A 45 -7.19 5.55 13.29
CA ARG A 45 -6.24 4.67 12.63
C ARG A 45 -6.66 4.64 11.16
N SER A 46 -5.83 5.21 10.28
CA SER A 46 -6.04 5.06 8.85
C SER A 46 -6.01 3.57 8.60
N ASP A 47 -7.16 2.98 8.25
CA ASP A 47 -7.21 1.62 7.75
C ASP A 47 -6.48 1.62 6.40
N SER A 48 -5.17 1.42 6.47
CA SER A 48 -4.25 1.41 5.34
C SER A 48 -4.14 2.77 4.63
N ILE A 49 -2.92 3.13 4.18
CA ILE A 49 -2.71 4.24 3.23
C ILE A 49 -3.15 3.70 1.86
N VAL A 50 -4.45 3.46 1.69
CA VAL A 50 -4.99 3.21 0.36
C VAL A 50 -5.19 4.60 -0.23
N PRO A 51 -4.60 4.92 -1.40
CA PRO A 51 -4.97 6.13 -2.12
C PRO A 51 -6.49 6.14 -2.26
N THR A 52 -7.14 7.15 -1.68
CA THR A 52 -8.61 7.21 -1.54
C THR A 52 -9.32 7.19 -2.90
N ASN A 53 -8.58 7.46 -3.98
CA ASN A 53 -9.02 7.47 -5.36
C ASN A 53 -8.98 6.11 -6.07
N ILE A 54 -8.58 5.03 -5.39
CA ILE A 54 -8.46 3.70 -6.01
C ILE A 54 -9.50 2.76 -5.40
N ASP A 55 -10.55 2.47 -6.16
CA ASP A 55 -11.52 1.43 -5.82
C ASP A 55 -10.86 0.04 -6.01
N PRO A 56 -10.67 -0.75 -4.95
CA PRO A 56 -10.07 -2.08 -5.01
C PRO A 56 -10.78 -3.05 -5.96
N VAL A 57 -12.09 -2.90 -6.10
CA VAL A 57 -12.97 -3.85 -6.77
C VAL A 57 -13.28 -3.38 -8.20
N ARG A 58 -13.19 -2.07 -8.46
CA ARG A 58 -13.63 -1.44 -9.72
C ARG A 58 -12.57 -0.60 -10.42
N ASP A 59 -11.28 -0.86 -10.15
CA ASP A 59 -10.19 -0.18 -10.85
C ASP A 59 -10.12 -0.62 -12.32
N TRP A 60 -9.83 0.32 -13.21
CA TRP A 60 -9.64 0.05 -14.63
C TRP A 60 -8.27 -0.57 -14.89
N ASN A 61 -8.22 -1.62 -15.71
CA ASN A 61 -6.98 -2.25 -16.12
C ASN A 61 -6.44 -1.63 -17.42
N PHE A 62 -5.82 -0.46 -17.32
CA PHE A 62 -5.18 0.22 -18.45
C PHE A 62 -4.08 -0.60 -19.16
N LYS A 63 -3.58 -1.68 -18.56
CA LYS A 63 -2.64 -2.59 -19.26
C LYS A 63 -3.35 -3.45 -20.31
N ARG A 64 -4.66 -3.71 -20.13
CA ARG A 64 -5.47 -4.60 -20.98
C ARG A 64 -6.58 -3.84 -21.72
N SER A 65 -6.45 -2.53 -21.86
CA SER A 65 -7.46 -1.71 -22.53
C SER A 65 -7.35 -1.77 -24.06
N GLU A 66 -8.49 -1.72 -24.72
CA GLU A 66 -8.59 -1.59 -26.17
C GLU A 66 -8.47 -0.11 -26.57
N TYR A 67 -7.23 0.38 -26.67
CA TYR A 67 -6.96 1.79 -26.95
C TYR A 67 -7.48 2.27 -28.32
N THR A 68 -7.51 1.38 -29.31
CA THR A 68 -8.07 1.70 -30.64
C THR A 68 -9.56 2.02 -30.54
N LEU A 69 -10.30 1.22 -29.76
CA LEU A 69 -11.73 1.46 -29.52
C LEU A 69 -11.93 2.73 -28.68
N LEU A 70 -11.12 2.92 -27.63
CA LEU A 70 -11.19 4.14 -26.81
C LEU A 70 -10.96 5.41 -27.63
N SER A 71 -9.94 5.42 -28.48
CA SER A 71 -9.64 6.55 -29.37
C SER A 71 -10.80 6.86 -30.32
N LYS A 72 -11.39 5.81 -30.92
CA LYS A 72 -12.56 5.95 -31.78
C LYS A 72 -13.74 6.57 -31.04
N LEU A 73 -14.12 6.02 -29.89
CA LEU A 73 -15.27 6.53 -29.15
C LEU A 73 -15.05 7.98 -28.69
N LEU A 74 -13.86 8.31 -28.20
CA LEU A 74 -13.54 9.70 -27.80
C LEU A 74 -13.59 10.68 -28.98
N SER A 75 -13.31 10.24 -30.20
CA SER A 75 -13.44 11.07 -31.41
C SER A 75 -14.89 11.29 -31.85
N GLU A 76 -15.81 10.39 -31.47
CA GLU A 76 -17.24 10.44 -31.77
C GLU A 76 -18.05 11.18 -30.70
N VAL A 77 -17.46 11.44 -29.53
CA VAL A 77 -18.10 12.16 -28.42
C VAL A 77 -18.37 13.62 -28.80
N SER A 78 -19.62 14.05 -28.57
CA SER A 78 -19.98 15.47 -28.59
C SER A 78 -19.57 16.13 -27.27
N TRP A 79 -18.73 17.17 -27.35
CA TRP A 79 -18.28 17.95 -26.18
C TRP A 79 -19.15 19.19 -25.91
N HIS A 80 -20.28 19.32 -26.61
CA HIS A 80 -21.14 20.48 -26.52
C HIS A 80 -21.56 20.79 -25.08
N ASP A 81 -22.02 19.77 -24.33
CA ASP A 81 -22.45 19.90 -22.94
C ASP A 81 -21.33 20.37 -22.01
N VAL A 82 -20.06 20.09 -22.34
CA VAL A 82 -18.91 20.55 -21.55
C VAL A 82 -18.59 22.01 -21.84
N PHE A 83 -18.69 22.43 -23.11
CA PHE A 83 -18.29 23.77 -23.55
C PHE A 83 -19.40 24.83 -23.43
N GLU A 84 -20.67 24.44 -23.48
CA GLU A 84 -21.81 25.38 -23.36
C GLU A 84 -22.16 25.70 -21.90
N THR A 85 -21.73 24.86 -20.97
CA THR A 85 -22.01 25.03 -19.55
C THR A 85 -21.24 26.20 -18.95
N GLN A 86 -21.96 27.12 -18.28
CA GLN A 86 -21.37 28.28 -17.59
C GLN A 86 -20.77 27.95 -16.21
N ASP A 87 -21.22 26.85 -15.60
CA ASP A 87 -20.72 26.37 -14.30
C ASP A 87 -19.57 25.36 -14.48
N VAL A 88 -18.39 25.72 -14.00
CA VAL A 88 -17.19 24.88 -14.07
C VAL A 88 -17.37 23.51 -13.41
N HIS A 89 -18.13 23.41 -12.32
CA HIS A 89 -18.36 22.14 -11.64
C HIS A 89 -19.23 21.21 -12.46
N VAL A 90 -20.23 21.77 -13.15
CA VAL A 90 -21.12 21.01 -14.03
C VAL A 90 -20.38 20.58 -15.29
N ALA A 91 -19.56 21.47 -15.88
CA ALA A 91 -18.71 21.13 -17.03
C ALA A 91 -17.70 20.01 -16.67
N CYS A 92 -17.04 20.11 -15.51
CA CYS A 92 -16.14 19.06 -15.03
C CYS A 92 -16.88 17.73 -14.81
N ARG A 93 -18.10 17.75 -14.28
CA ARG A 93 -18.90 16.54 -14.08
C ARG A 93 -19.20 15.85 -15.42
N HIS A 94 -19.71 16.59 -16.40
CA HIS A 94 -19.99 16.06 -17.74
C HIS A 94 -18.74 15.49 -18.42
N PHE A 95 -17.61 16.17 -18.26
CA PHE A 95 -16.32 15.67 -18.75
C PHE A 95 -15.97 14.31 -18.14
N TYR A 96 -15.97 14.21 -16.79
CA TYR A 96 -15.59 12.97 -16.12
C TYR A 96 -16.59 11.83 -16.36
N GLU A 97 -17.90 12.11 -16.39
CA GLU A 97 -18.93 11.12 -16.71
C GLU A 97 -18.73 10.54 -18.12
N THR A 98 -18.44 11.40 -19.09
CA THR A 98 -18.18 10.98 -20.47
C THR A 98 -16.91 10.16 -20.57
N ILE A 99 -15.81 10.58 -19.93
CA ILE A 99 -14.55 9.82 -19.94
C ILE A 99 -14.72 8.47 -19.23
N TYR A 100 -15.36 8.43 -18.06
CA TYR A 100 -15.49 7.21 -17.27
C TYR A 100 -16.47 6.20 -17.89
N SER A 101 -17.54 6.65 -18.53
CA SER A 101 -18.42 5.77 -19.31
C SER A 101 -17.68 5.11 -20.47
N ASN A 102 -16.84 5.86 -21.20
CA ASN A 102 -15.97 5.31 -22.23
C ASN A 102 -14.94 4.32 -21.67
N PHE A 103 -14.40 4.59 -20.49
CA PHE A 103 -13.49 3.64 -19.82
C PHE A 103 -14.21 2.35 -19.42
N ASP A 104 -15.45 2.43 -18.94
CA ASP A 104 -16.24 1.24 -18.59
C ASP A 104 -16.53 0.33 -19.80
N ILE A 105 -16.60 0.90 -21.01
CA ILE A 105 -16.76 0.14 -22.26
C ILE A 105 -15.42 -0.45 -22.73
N CYS A 106 -14.36 0.36 -22.74
CA CYS A 106 -13.10 0.01 -23.42
C CYS A 106 -12.05 -0.66 -22.52
N ILE A 107 -12.19 -0.53 -21.20
CA ILE A 107 -11.16 -0.90 -20.25
C ILE A 107 -11.73 -1.91 -19.26
N PRO A 108 -11.26 -3.18 -19.32
CA PRO A 108 -11.68 -4.20 -18.37
C PRO A 108 -11.41 -3.77 -16.93
N LYS A 109 -12.35 -4.07 -16.03
CA LYS A 109 -12.15 -3.87 -14.59
C LYS A 109 -11.19 -4.93 -14.05
N LYS A 110 -10.28 -4.53 -13.17
CA LYS A 110 -9.48 -5.44 -12.35
C LYS A 110 -9.85 -5.25 -10.88
N CYS A 111 -10.06 -6.36 -10.20
CA CYS A 111 -9.93 -6.37 -8.77
C CYS A 111 -8.44 -6.24 -8.44
N ARG A 112 -8.04 -5.12 -7.84
CA ARG A 112 -6.80 -5.12 -7.08
C ARG A 112 -7.05 -6.03 -5.89
N ASN A 113 -6.27 -7.09 -5.77
CA ASN A 113 -6.24 -7.87 -4.54
C ASN A 113 -5.78 -6.93 -3.40
N THR A 114 -6.73 -6.24 -2.78
CA THR A 114 -6.55 -5.56 -1.48
C THR A 114 -6.59 -6.54 -0.33
N GLY A 115 -7.01 -7.77 -0.63
CA GLY A 115 -6.74 -8.90 0.23
C GLY A 115 -5.23 -9.10 0.32
N LYS A 116 -4.75 -9.14 1.56
CA LYS A 116 -3.53 -9.74 2.10
C LYS A 116 -3.31 -11.18 1.60
N SER A 117 -3.45 -11.44 0.30
CA SER A 117 -3.42 -12.76 -0.28
C SER A 117 -1.95 -13.14 -0.52
N GLY A 118 -1.39 -13.82 0.47
CA GLY A 118 -0.34 -14.81 0.23
C GLY A 118 1.04 -14.27 -0.15
N ARG A 119 1.31 -12.97 -0.04
CA ARG A 119 2.70 -12.49 -0.07
C ARG A 119 3.33 -12.80 1.27
N TYR A 120 4.04 -13.92 1.32
CA TYR A 120 4.98 -14.20 2.38
C TYR A 120 6.02 -13.08 2.41
N PRO A 121 6.54 -12.70 3.60
CA PRO A 121 7.63 -11.75 3.67
C PRO A 121 8.81 -12.18 2.79
N VAL A 122 9.57 -11.22 2.27
CA VAL A 122 10.58 -11.47 1.23
C VAL A 122 11.69 -12.43 1.65
N TRP A 123 11.97 -12.54 2.94
CA TRP A 123 12.92 -13.49 3.53
C TRP A 123 12.36 -14.92 3.70
N PHE A 124 11.09 -15.16 3.38
CA PHE A 124 10.55 -16.52 3.40
C PHE A 124 11.00 -17.30 2.17
N THR A 125 11.81 -18.32 2.41
CA THR A 125 12.18 -19.29 1.37
C THR A 125 11.00 -20.21 1.03
N LYS A 126 11.07 -20.86 -0.14
CA LYS A 126 10.04 -21.82 -0.59
C LYS A 126 9.80 -22.96 0.41
N SER A 127 10.85 -23.41 1.12
CA SER A 127 10.76 -24.45 2.14
C SER A 127 9.99 -23.96 3.38
N ILE A 128 10.31 -22.76 3.89
CA ILE A 128 9.60 -22.14 5.02
C ILE A 128 8.11 -21.97 4.68
N ILE A 129 7.79 -21.55 3.45
CA ILE A 129 6.41 -21.43 2.98
C ILE A 129 5.67 -22.78 3.02
N LYS A 130 6.30 -23.84 2.53
CA LYS A 130 5.75 -25.20 2.57
C LYS A 130 5.53 -25.66 4.01
N ASP A 131 6.47 -25.37 4.89
CA ASP A 131 6.41 -25.77 6.29
C ASP A 131 5.37 -24.98 7.10
N CYS A 132 5.13 -23.71 6.77
CA CYS A 132 4.01 -22.95 7.32
C CYS A 132 2.67 -23.65 7.05
N LYS A 133 2.47 -24.23 5.86
CA LYS A 133 1.28 -25.02 5.51
C LYS A 133 1.26 -26.35 6.26
N ARG A 134 2.40 -27.05 6.34
CA ARG A 134 2.53 -28.32 7.06
C ARG A 134 2.22 -28.16 8.56
N LYS A 135 2.69 -27.09 9.20
CA LYS A 135 2.39 -26.74 10.59
C LYS A 135 0.89 -26.66 10.84
N ILE A 136 0.13 -26.05 9.92
CA ILE A 136 -1.34 -25.97 10.03
C ILE A 136 -1.95 -27.38 10.02
N GLY A 137 -1.47 -28.26 9.14
CA GLY A 137 -1.90 -29.66 9.09
C GLY A 137 -1.62 -30.43 10.40
N LEU A 138 -0.42 -30.29 10.97
CA LEU A 138 -0.06 -30.92 12.24
C LEU A 138 -0.90 -30.42 13.41
N HIS A 139 -1.13 -29.10 13.48
CA HIS A 139 -2.01 -28.52 14.50
C HIS A 139 -3.44 -29.04 14.38
N SER A 140 -3.98 -29.12 13.16
CA SER A 140 -5.30 -29.70 12.91
C SER A 140 -5.36 -31.18 13.26
N ALA A 141 -4.30 -31.96 13.03
CA ALA A 141 -4.23 -33.35 13.44
C ALA A 141 -4.31 -33.50 14.96
N TRP A 142 -3.47 -32.77 15.71
CA TRP A 142 -3.53 -32.71 17.16
C TRP A 142 -4.91 -32.30 17.68
N LYS A 143 -5.52 -31.27 17.08
CA LYS A 143 -6.86 -30.82 17.48
C LYS A 143 -7.95 -31.89 17.32
N ARG A 144 -7.78 -32.84 16.39
CA ARG A 144 -8.72 -33.95 16.18
C ARG A 144 -8.47 -35.13 17.11
N THR A 145 -7.21 -35.48 17.33
CA THR A 145 -6.83 -36.67 18.09
C THR A 145 -6.73 -36.40 19.60
N ASN A 146 -6.48 -35.15 19.98
CA ASN A 146 -6.14 -34.71 21.33
C ASN A 146 -5.00 -35.54 21.97
N SER A 147 -4.13 -36.11 21.14
CA SER A 147 -3.01 -36.95 21.56
C SER A 147 -1.82 -36.11 22.00
N ALA A 148 -1.18 -36.52 23.10
CA ALA A 148 0.06 -35.90 23.57
C ALA A 148 1.21 -36.06 22.56
N GLU A 149 1.22 -37.16 21.80
CA GLU A 149 2.25 -37.39 20.78
C GLU A 149 2.09 -36.42 19.60
N ASP A 150 0.87 -36.24 19.10
CA ASP A 150 0.60 -35.29 18.02
C ASP A 150 0.89 -33.85 18.45
N TYR A 151 0.64 -33.53 19.73
CA TYR A 151 1.02 -32.24 20.29
C TYR A 151 2.53 -32.04 20.29
N ARG A 152 3.30 -33.05 20.72
CA ARG A 152 4.77 -33.00 20.72
C ARG A 152 5.31 -32.78 19.32
N ILE A 153 4.86 -33.57 18.34
CA ILE A 153 5.24 -33.42 16.93
C ILE A 153 4.94 -32.01 16.42
N PHE A 154 3.74 -31.49 16.70
CA PHE A 154 3.37 -30.12 16.32
C PHE A 154 4.25 -29.06 17.01
N SER A 155 4.48 -29.20 18.31
CA SER A 155 5.25 -28.25 19.13
C SER A 155 6.70 -28.16 18.67
N ASP A 156 7.34 -29.31 18.48
CA ASP A 156 8.73 -29.40 18.01
C ASP A 156 8.86 -28.84 16.60
N PHE A 157 7.94 -29.21 15.70
CA PHE A 157 7.91 -28.68 14.34
C PHE A 157 7.70 -27.16 14.31
N ARG A 158 6.83 -26.63 15.19
CA ARG A 158 6.60 -25.18 15.32
C ARG A 158 7.85 -24.46 15.82
N ALA A 159 8.57 -25.05 16.77
CA ALA A 159 9.80 -24.47 17.33
C ALA A 159 10.91 -24.40 16.26
N ASP A 160 11.14 -25.50 15.54
CA ASP A 160 12.09 -25.56 14.41
C ASP A 160 11.74 -24.53 13.33
N LEU A 161 10.47 -24.49 12.91
CA LEU A 161 10.03 -23.55 11.89
C LEU A 161 10.23 -22.09 12.33
N LYS A 162 9.97 -21.77 13.60
CA LYS A 162 10.23 -20.43 14.15
C LYS A 162 11.72 -20.09 14.10
N HIS A 163 12.58 -21.04 14.45
CA HIS A 163 14.03 -20.85 14.39
C HIS A 163 14.50 -20.59 12.95
N ARG A 164 14.07 -21.40 11.98
CA ARG A 164 14.43 -21.20 10.57
C ARG A 164 13.91 -19.89 9.98
N ILE A 165 12.72 -19.44 10.37
CA ILE A 165 12.20 -18.12 9.99
C ILE A 165 13.12 -17.00 10.53
N GLN A 166 13.60 -17.13 11.77
CA GLN A 166 14.48 -16.15 12.39
C GLN A 166 15.84 -16.09 11.66
N ILE A 167 16.43 -17.24 11.34
CA ILE A 167 17.70 -17.29 10.59
C ILE A 167 17.55 -16.63 9.21
N ALA A 168 16.50 -16.99 8.46
CA ALA A 168 16.27 -16.40 7.13
C ALA A 168 16.06 -14.88 7.19
N TYR A 169 15.46 -14.37 8.27
CA TYR A 169 15.34 -12.93 8.49
C TYR A 169 16.70 -12.26 8.73
N LEU A 170 17.56 -12.86 9.56
CA LEU A 170 18.89 -12.32 9.86
C LEU A 170 19.77 -12.29 8.60
N GLU A 171 19.77 -13.37 7.81
CA GLU A 171 20.48 -13.45 6.53
C GLU A 171 20.00 -12.39 5.54
N TYR A 172 18.68 -12.15 5.50
CA TYR A 172 18.11 -11.08 4.68
C TYR A 172 18.55 -9.69 5.14
N MET A 173 18.55 -9.42 6.45
CA MET A 173 18.98 -8.13 7.00
C MET A 173 20.46 -7.86 6.69
N GLU A 174 21.34 -8.83 6.92
CA GLU A 174 22.78 -8.71 6.61
C GLU A 174 23.01 -8.41 5.12
N LYS A 175 22.27 -9.10 4.25
CA LYS A 175 22.32 -8.86 2.80
C LYS A 175 21.89 -7.43 2.45
N ILE A 176 20.77 -6.96 3.00
CA ILE A 176 20.26 -5.61 2.71
C ILE A 176 21.22 -4.53 3.21
N GLU A 177 21.76 -4.68 4.43
CA GLU A 177 22.74 -3.75 4.99
C GLU A 177 24.03 -3.67 4.17
N GLY A 178 24.44 -4.78 3.55
CA GLY A 178 25.57 -4.81 2.61
C GLY A 178 25.25 -4.16 1.26
N GLU A 179 24.06 -4.43 0.71
CA GLU A 179 23.65 -3.99 -0.64
C GLU A 179 23.17 -2.54 -0.69
N ILE A 180 22.68 -1.96 0.43
CA ILE A 180 22.12 -0.60 0.46
C ILE A 180 23.10 0.47 -0.05
N LYS A 181 24.41 0.25 0.12
CA LYS A 181 25.47 1.16 -0.33
C LYS A 181 25.69 1.13 -1.84
N PHE A 182 25.28 0.05 -2.52
CA PHE A 182 25.60 -0.20 -3.92
C PHE A 182 24.36 -0.28 -4.82
N ASN A 183 23.20 -0.60 -4.27
CA ASN A 183 21.96 -0.68 -5.04
C ASN A 183 20.74 -0.23 -4.20
N PRO A 184 20.37 1.06 -4.22
CA PRO A 184 19.21 1.58 -3.50
C PRO A 184 17.86 1.07 -4.03
N SER A 185 17.82 0.46 -5.22
CA SER A 185 16.59 -0.02 -5.85
C SER A 185 16.15 -1.43 -5.41
N SER A 186 16.96 -2.11 -4.59
CA SER A 186 16.60 -3.43 -4.02
C SER A 186 15.69 -3.33 -2.78
N PHE A 187 15.40 -2.11 -2.33
CA PHE A 187 14.49 -1.77 -1.24
C PHE A 187 13.06 -1.49 -1.74
#